data_AF-A0A968F108-F1
#
_entry.id   AF-A0A968F108-F1
#
_cell.length_a   1.000
_cell.length_b   1.000
_cell.length_c   1.000
_cell.angle_alpha   90.00
_cell.angle_beta   90.00
_cell.angle_gamma   90.00
#
_symmetry.space_group_name_H-M   'P 1'
#
loop_
_entity.id
_entity.type
_entity.pdbx_description
1 polymer ?
#
loop_
_entity_poly.entity_id
_entity_poly.type
_entity_poly.pdbx_seq_one_letter_code
_entity_poly.pdbx_strand_id
1 'polypeptide(L)' 'MLVVFSSKAHGDVMMFGDVAKRLLKMMGMTGNIPGAVNGEDVAKALATLEEAVNADRDAAAEQLDE' A
#
# COMPACT_ATOMS: atom_id res chain seq x y z
N MET A 1 -0.13 -12.17 -11.76
CA MET A 1 0.83 -11.20 -12.34
C MET A 1 1.75 -10.71 -11.23
N LEU A 2 3.03 -10.54 -11.50
CA LEU A 2 3.98 -9.91 -10.57
C LEU A 2 4.04 -8.41 -10.79
N VAL A 3 4.21 -7.66 -9.72
CA VAL A 3 4.35 -6.21 -9.72
C VAL A 3 5.67 -5.86 -9.04
N VAL A 4 6.42 -4.94 -9.64
CA VAL A 4 7.68 -4.44 -9.11
C VAL A 4 7.49 -2.97 -8.74
N PHE A 5 7.69 -2.66 -7.47
CA PHE A 5 7.80 -1.29 -6.99
C PHE A 5 9.27 -0.89 -7.07
N SER A 6 9.59 0.08 -7.93
CA SER A 6 10.96 0.56 -8.15
C SER A 6 11.10 2.02 -7.74
N SER A 7 12.22 2.36 -7.08
CA SER A 7 12.56 3.71 -6.65
C SER A 7 14.04 3.98 -6.87
N LYS A 8 14.42 5.26 -7.06
CA LYS A 8 15.85 5.63 -7.08
C LYS A 8 16.48 5.61 -5.69
N ALA A 9 15.67 5.77 -4.65
CA ALA A 9 16.16 5.92 -3.28
C ALA A 9 16.40 4.56 -2.61
N HIS A 10 15.64 3.53 -2.96
CA HIS A 10 15.62 2.22 -2.30
C HIS A 10 15.58 1.09 -3.34
N GLY A 11 15.88 -0.15 -2.92
CA GLY A 11 15.83 -1.31 -3.80
C GLY A 11 14.40 -1.70 -4.24
N ASP A 12 14.34 -2.48 -5.31
CA ASP A 12 13.07 -2.95 -5.86
C ASP A 12 12.36 -3.92 -4.92
N VAL A 13 11.05 -3.78 -4.82
CA VAL A 13 10.17 -4.68 -4.05
C VAL A 13 9.23 -5.40 -5.00
N MET A 14 9.23 -6.73 -4.95
CA MET A 14 8.36 -7.57 -5.78
C MET A 14 7.16 -8.09 -4.97
N MET A 15 5.97 -8.02 -5.56
CA MET A 15 4.73 -8.47 -4.95
C MET A 15 3.82 -9.19 -5.96
N PHE A 16 2.91 -10.03 -5.44
CA PHE A 16 1.77 -10.50 -6.22
C PHE A 16 0.82 -9.34 -6.53
N GLY A 17 0.28 -9.31 -7.75
CA GLY A 17 -0.44 -8.16 -8.26
C GLY A 17 -1.76 -7.85 -7.55
N ASP A 18 -2.42 -8.83 -6.97
CA ASP A 18 -3.58 -8.66 -6.10
C ASP A 18 -3.21 -7.95 -4.78
N VAL A 19 -2.13 -8.39 -4.14
CA VAL A 19 -1.57 -7.75 -2.94
C VAL A 19 -1.13 -6.32 -3.25
N ALA A 20 -0.43 -6.10 -4.37
CA ALA A 20 -0.01 -4.78 -4.81
C ALA A 20 -1.21 -3.85 -5.05
N LYS A 21 -2.27 -4.34 -5.71
CA LYS A 21 -3.50 -3.56 -5.92
C LYS A 21 -4.17 -3.18 -4.60
N ARG A 22 -4.22 -4.09 -3.62
CA ARG A 22 -4.77 -3.79 -2.29
C ARG A 22 -3.95 -2.70 -1.60
N LEU A 23 -2.62 -2.82 -1.62
CA LEU A 23 -1.70 -1.85 -1.04
C LEU A 23 -1.90 -0.45 -1.65
N LEU A 24 -1.95 -0.36 -2.98
CA LEU A 24 -2.18 0.91 -3.70
C LEU A 24 -3.51 1.56 -3.33
N LYS A 25 -4.57 0.76 -3.14
CA LYS A 25 -5.87 1.28 -2.67
C LYS A 25 -5.81 1.83 -1.25
N MET A 26 -5.11 1.13 -0.35
CA MET A 26 -4.90 1.59 1.02
C MET A 26 -4.06 2.87 1.08
N MET A 27 -3.14 3.07 0.14
CA MET A 27 -2.41 4.34 -0.06
C MET A 27 -3.29 5.49 -0.61
N GLY A 28 -4.59 5.27 -0.83
CA GLY A 28 -5.50 6.25 -1.43
C GLY A 28 -5.36 6.38 -2.96
N MET A 29 -4.71 5.43 -3.62
CA MET A 29 -4.60 5.40 -5.08
C MET A 29 -5.67 4.52 -5.73
N THR A 30 -5.81 4.61 -7.05
CA THR A 30 -6.82 3.84 -7.80
C THR A 30 -6.52 2.34 -7.91
N GLY A 31 -5.29 1.92 -7.62
CA GLY A 31 -4.83 0.54 -7.82
C GLY A 31 -4.58 0.19 -9.30
N ASN A 32 -4.44 1.20 -10.17
CA ASN A 32 -4.11 0.97 -11.57
C ASN A 32 -2.66 0.49 -11.73
N ILE A 33 -2.47 -0.55 -12.54
CA ILE A 33 -1.15 -1.14 -12.81
C ILE A 33 -1.05 -1.45 -14.31
N PRO A 34 -0.04 -0.92 -15.04
CA PRO A 34 1.07 -0.09 -14.54
C PRO A 34 0.64 1.33 -14.14
N GLY A 35 1.40 1.93 -13.21
CA GLY A 35 1.15 3.27 -12.67
C GLY A 35 2.35 3.79 -11.87
N ALA A 36 2.26 5.04 -11.39
CA ALA A 36 3.30 5.66 -10.58
C ALA A 36 2.68 6.61 -9.53
N VAL A 37 3.41 6.81 -8.43
CA VAL A 37 3.11 7.85 -7.43
C VAL A 37 3.99 9.06 -7.75
N ASN A 38 3.42 10.27 -7.80
CA ASN A 38 4.25 11.47 -7.94
C ASN A 38 5.08 11.64 -6.68
N GLY A 39 6.31 12.14 -6.83
CA GLY A 39 7.22 12.35 -5.69
C GLY A 39 6.62 13.21 -4.57
N GLU A 40 5.84 14.23 -4.94
CA GLU A 40 5.15 15.13 -4.01
C GLU A 40 4.04 14.42 -3.21
N ASP A 41 3.41 13.40 -3.80
CA ASP A 41 2.30 12.66 -3.21
C ASP A 41 2.78 11.48 -2.32
N VAL A 42 4.08 11.14 -2.35
CA VAL A 42 4.63 9.97 -1.62
C VAL A 42 4.38 10.07 -0.11
N ALA A 43 4.61 11.25 0.48
CA ALA A 43 4.41 11.44 1.92
C ALA A 43 2.94 11.27 2.32
N LYS A 44 2.02 11.76 1.48
CA LYS A 44 0.58 11.61 1.68
C LYS A 44 0.14 10.15 1.55
N ALA A 45 0.63 9.45 0.53
CA ALA A 45 0.33 8.04 0.30
C ALA A 45 0.81 7.15 1.48
N LEU A 46 1.98 7.48 2.05
CA LEU A 46 2.49 6.81 3.25
C LEU A 46 1.56 7.02 4.46
N ALA A 47 1.19 8.27 4.76
CA ALA A 47 0.30 8.58 5.89
C ALA A 47 -1.04 7.84 5.79
N THR A 48 -1.68 7.84 4.62
CA THR A 48 -2.95 7.11 4.41
C THR A 48 -2.78 5.60 4.56
N LEU A 49 -1.66 5.04 4.10
CA LEU A 49 -1.38 3.61 4.27
C LEU A 49 -1.19 3.25 5.75
N GLU A 50 -0.44 4.05 6.51
CA GLU A 50 -0.22 3.82 7.94
C GLU A 50 -1.53 3.87 8.72
N GLU A 51 -2.40 4.85 8.44
CA GLU A 51 -3.74 4.94 9.02
C GLU A 51 -4.58 3.70 8.70
N ALA A 52 -4.61 3.27 7.43
CA ALA A 52 -5.38 2.11 7.00
C ALA A 52 -4.89 0.81 7.65
N VAL A 53 -3.56 0.62 7.76
CA VAL A 53 -2.96 -0.57 8.37
C VAL A 53 -3.22 -0.61 9.88
N ASN A 54 -3.16 0.54 10.56
CA ASN A 54 -3.48 0.59 11.98
C ASN A 54 -4.95 0.26 12.24
N ALA A 55 -5.87 0.83 11.44
CA ALA A 55 -7.29 0.52 11.55
C ALA A 55 -7.59 -0.97 11.28
N ASP A 56 -6.97 -1.56 10.26
CA ASP A 56 -7.09 -3.00 9.98
C ASP A 56 -6.56 -3.85 11.14
N ARG A 57 -5.45 -3.44 11.75
CA ARG A 57 -4.84 -4.17 12.88
C ARG A 57 -5.73 -4.10 14.12
N ASP A 58 -6.29 -2.94 14.40
CA ASP A 58 -7.17 -2.73 15.55
C ASP A 58 -8.46 -3.54 15.37
N ALA A 59 -9.04 -3.55 14.17
CA ALA A 59 -10.20 -4.38 13.83
C ALA A 59 -9.90 -5.89 13.93
N ALA A 60 -8.69 -6.32 13.54
CA ALA A 60 -8.26 -7.70 13.68
C ALA A 60 -8.01 -8.11 15.14
N ALA A 61 -7.59 -7.17 16.00
CA ALA A 61 -7.42 -7.40 17.43
C ALA A 61 -8.77 -7.55 18.15
N GLU A 62 -9.77 -6.73 17.79
CA GLU A 62 -11.11 -6.77 18.37
C GLU A 62 -11.86 -8.09 18.05
N GLN A 63 -11.55 -8.72 16.92
CA GLN A 63 -12.09 -10.04 16.54
C GLN A 63 -11.51 -11.22 17.31
N LEU A 64 -10.42 -11.03 18.06
CA LEU A 64 -9.80 -12.08 18.88
C LEU A 64 -10.30 -12.12 20.32
N ASP A 65 -11.08 -11.10 20.73
CA ASP A 65 -11.64 -10.97 22.07
C ASP A 65 -13.13 -11.42 22.16
N GLU A 66 -13.72 -11.95 21.08
CA GLU A 66 -15.07 -12.55 21.01
C GLU A 66 -15.01 -14.07 20.76
#